data_AF-A0A0G2JH38-F1
#
_entry.id   AF-A0A0G2JH38-F1
#
_cell.length_a   1.000
_cell.length_b   1.000
_cell.length_c   1.000
_cell.angle_alpha   90.00
_cell.angle_beta   90.00
_cell.angle_gamma   90.00
#
_symmetry.space_group_name_H-M   'P 1'
#
loop_
_entity.id
_entity.type
_entity.pdbx_description
1 polymer ?
#
loop_
_entity_poly.entity_id
_entity_poly.type
_entity_poly.pdbx_seq_one_letter_code
_entity_poly.pdbx_strand_id
1 'polypeptide(L)'
;MGSNLSPQLCLMPFILGLLSGGVTTTPWSLAQPQGSCSLEGVEIKGGSFRLLQEGQALEYVCPSGFYPYPVQTRTCRSTGSWSTLKTQDQKTVRKAECRAIHCPRPHDFENGEYWPRSPYYNVSDEISFHCYDGYTLRGSANRTCQVNGRWSGQTAICDNGAGYCSNPGIPIGTRKVGSQYRLEDSVTYHCSRGLTLRGSQRRTCQEGGSWSGTEPSCQDSFMYDTPQEVAEAFLSSLTETIEGVDAEDGHGPGEQQKRKIVLDPSGSMNIYLVLDGSDSIGASNFTGAKKCLVNLIEKVASYGVKPRYGLVTYATYPKIWVKVSEADSSNADWVTKQLNEINYEDHKLKSGTNTKKALQAVYSMMSWPDDVPPEGWNRTRHVIILMTDGLHNMGGDPITVIDEIRDLLYIGKDRKNPREDYLDVYVFGVGPLVNQVNINALASKKDNEQHVFKVKDMENLEDVFYQMIDESQSLSLCGMVWEHRKGTDYHKQPWQAKISVIRPSKGHESCMGAVVSEYFVLTAAHCFTVDDKEHSIKVSVGGEKRDLEIEVVLFHPNYNINGKKEAGIPEFYDYDVALIKLKNKLKYG
;
A
#
# COMPACT_ATOMS: atom_id res chain seq x y z
N MET A 1 -18.39 74.02 -11.29
CA MET A 1 -17.31 73.02 -11.26
C MET A 1 -16.01 73.78 -11.41
N GLY A 2 -15.16 74.03 -10.40
CA GLY A 2 -15.00 73.43 -9.09
C GLY A 2 -13.49 73.20 -8.89
N SER A 3 -12.72 74.27 -8.63
CA SER A 3 -11.30 74.16 -8.27
C SER A 3 -10.76 75.48 -7.67
N ASN A 4 -10.33 75.36 -6.41
CA ASN A 4 -9.25 76.02 -5.66
C ASN A 4 -8.95 77.52 -5.85
N LEU A 5 -8.93 78.25 -4.73
CA LEU A 5 -7.74 78.95 -4.23
C LEU A 5 -7.90 79.45 -2.77
N SER A 6 -6.82 79.23 -2.02
CA SER A 6 -6.37 79.68 -0.67
C SER A 6 -7.09 80.86 0.03
N PRO A 7 -6.99 80.96 1.37
CA PRO A 7 -6.08 81.98 1.91
C PRO A 7 -5.30 81.63 3.20
N GLN A 8 -4.27 82.45 3.41
CA GLN A 8 -3.26 82.45 4.48
C GLN A 8 -3.78 82.80 5.88
N LEU A 9 -3.18 82.11 6.86
CA LEU A 9 -2.70 82.52 8.19
C LEU A 9 -3.27 83.78 8.88
N CYS A 10 -3.85 83.55 10.06
CA CYS A 10 -3.75 84.47 11.21
C CYS A 10 -3.45 83.66 12.49
N LEU A 11 -2.32 83.97 13.12
CA LEU A 11 -1.87 83.45 14.42
C LEU A 11 -2.68 84.07 15.55
N MET A 12 -3.12 83.26 16.52
CA MET A 12 -3.21 83.66 17.93
C MET A 12 -2.89 82.47 18.85
N PRO A 13 -2.10 82.68 19.92
CA PRO A 13 -1.59 81.62 20.79
C PRO A 13 -2.64 81.29 21.88
N PHE A 14 -2.90 80.00 22.12
CA PHE A 14 -3.65 79.59 23.31
C PHE A 14 -2.76 78.80 24.26
N ILE A 15 -2.70 79.36 25.46
CA ILE A 15 -1.90 79.01 26.62
C ILE A 15 -2.32 77.65 27.16
N LEU A 16 -1.31 76.85 27.52
CA LEU A 16 -1.42 75.61 28.29
C LEU A 16 -2.22 75.84 29.59
N GLY A 17 -3.42 75.28 29.66
CA GLY A 17 -4.17 75.07 30.90
C GLY A 17 -4.11 73.61 31.29
N LEU A 18 -3.16 73.24 32.15
CA LEU A 18 -3.12 71.96 32.84
C LEU A 18 -4.32 71.86 33.79
N LEU A 19 -5.34 71.09 33.42
CA LEU A 19 -6.33 70.56 34.35
C LEU A 19 -6.30 69.04 34.28
N SER A 20 -5.72 68.48 35.33
CA SER A 20 -5.69 67.07 35.69
C SER A 20 -7.11 66.53 35.88
N GLY A 21 -7.66 65.90 34.84
CA GLY A 21 -8.80 65.00 34.91
C GLY A 21 -8.32 63.57 34.67
N GLY A 22 -8.23 62.77 35.74
CA GLY A 22 -7.81 61.38 35.68
C GLY A 22 -8.77 60.55 34.83
N VAL A 23 -8.30 60.12 33.66
CA VAL A 23 -8.90 59.00 32.93
C VAL A 23 -8.25 57.74 33.51
N THR A 24 -9.00 57.01 34.33
CA THR A 24 -8.67 55.63 34.69
C THR A 24 -8.65 54.81 33.42
N THR A 25 -7.46 54.63 32.85
CA THR A 25 -7.17 53.57 31.90
C THR A 25 -7.31 52.26 32.67
N THR A 26 -8.45 51.58 32.51
CA THR A 26 -8.52 50.15 32.81
C THR A 26 -7.38 49.47 32.06
N PRO A 27 -6.42 48.82 32.74
CA PRO A 27 -5.44 48.03 32.05
C PRO A 27 -6.22 46.95 31.29
N TRP A 28 -6.10 46.92 29.97
CA TRP A 28 -6.42 45.71 29.24
C TRP A 28 -5.67 44.57 29.91
N SER A 29 -6.44 43.63 30.45
CA SER A 29 -5.93 42.39 30.96
C SER A 29 -5.07 41.78 29.85
N LEU A 30 -3.76 41.72 30.09
CA LEU A 30 -2.90 40.74 29.45
C LEU A 30 -3.65 39.42 29.47
N ALA A 31 -3.94 38.87 28.29
CA ALA A 31 -4.55 37.57 28.17
C ALA A 31 -3.77 36.60 29.05
N GLN A 32 -4.45 36.01 30.04
CA GLN A 32 -3.90 34.93 30.84
C GLN A 32 -3.41 33.81 29.91
N PRO A 33 -2.39 33.03 30.31
CA PRO A 33 -2.00 31.84 29.56
C PRO A 33 -3.24 30.97 29.36
N GLN A 34 -3.48 30.49 28.15
CA GLN A 34 -4.61 29.60 27.83
C GLN A 34 -4.70 28.49 28.89
N GLY A 35 -5.75 28.52 29.71
CA GLY A 35 -5.87 27.65 30.87
C GLY A 35 -5.96 26.18 30.45
N SER A 36 -5.08 25.33 31.00
CA SER A 36 -5.15 23.88 30.88
C SER A 36 -6.53 23.36 31.30
N CYS A 37 -7.09 22.41 30.56
CA CYS A 37 -8.35 21.77 30.93
C CYS A 37 -8.28 21.13 32.33
N SER A 38 -9.35 21.26 33.11
CA SER A 38 -9.44 20.61 34.43
C SER A 38 -9.23 19.09 34.30
N LEU A 39 -8.45 18.50 35.22
CA LEU A 39 -8.21 17.06 35.30
C LEU A 39 -9.24 16.34 36.16
N GLU A 40 -10.28 17.02 36.63
CA GLU A 40 -11.34 16.41 37.43
C GLU A 40 -12.22 15.51 36.55
N GLY A 41 -12.40 14.25 36.96
CA GLY A 41 -13.29 13.29 36.27
C GLY A 41 -12.75 12.76 34.94
N VAL A 42 -11.45 12.93 34.66
CA VAL A 42 -10.80 12.38 33.46
C VAL A 42 -10.16 11.02 33.70
N GLU A 43 -10.16 10.51 34.94
CA GLU A 43 -9.54 9.23 35.25
C GLU A 43 -10.19 8.06 34.51
N ILE A 44 -9.35 7.10 34.09
CA ILE A 44 -9.78 5.86 33.44
C ILE A 44 -9.84 4.73 34.45
N LYS A 45 -10.96 4.00 34.48
CA LYS A 45 -11.09 2.82 35.34
C LYS A 45 -10.14 1.71 34.89
N GLY A 46 -9.25 1.25 35.77
CA GLY A 46 -8.33 0.13 35.50
C GLY A 46 -7.03 0.51 34.80
N GLY A 47 -6.72 1.80 34.67
CA GLY A 47 -5.48 2.29 34.08
C GLY A 47 -5.10 3.67 34.60
N SER A 48 -4.26 4.37 33.86
CA SER A 48 -3.82 5.74 34.13
C SER A 48 -3.91 6.60 32.88
N PHE A 49 -3.48 7.87 32.96
CA PHE A 49 -3.34 8.74 31.81
C PHE A 49 -2.05 9.55 31.93
N ARG A 50 -1.54 10.02 30.79
CA ARG A 50 -0.43 10.97 30.70
C ARG A 50 -0.85 12.19 29.90
N LEU A 51 -0.35 13.36 30.30
CA LEU A 51 -0.55 14.60 29.54
C LEU A 51 0.49 14.70 28.42
N LEU A 52 0.04 15.11 27.24
CA LEU A 52 0.85 15.37 26.06
C LEU A 52 0.70 16.84 25.68
N GLN A 53 1.61 17.34 24.83
CA GLN A 53 1.55 18.71 24.28
C GLN A 53 1.31 19.78 25.35
N GLU A 54 2.11 19.75 26.43
CA GLU A 54 2.01 20.71 27.55
C GLU A 54 0.62 20.79 28.20
N GLY A 55 -0.17 19.71 28.14
CA GLY A 55 -1.50 19.62 28.74
C GLY A 55 -2.67 19.91 27.78
N GLN A 56 -2.40 20.12 26.49
CA GLN A 56 -3.44 20.28 25.46
C GLN A 56 -4.06 18.95 25.01
N ALA A 57 -3.37 17.83 25.25
CA ALA A 57 -3.87 16.49 24.99
C ALA A 57 -3.62 15.58 26.20
N LEU A 58 -4.45 14.55 26.36
CA LEU A 58 -4.18 13.45 27.27
C LEU A 58 -4.27 12.13 26.50
N GLU A 59 -3.46 11.17 26.94
CA GLU A 59 -3.47 9.79 26.47
C GLU A 59 -3.72 8.85 27.62
N TYR A 60 -4.67 7.94 27.44
CA TYR A 60 -4.94 6.87 28.39
C TYR A 60 -3.94 5.72 28.22
N VAL A 61 -3.50 5.18 29.35
CA VAL A 61 -2.56 4.07 29.44
C VAL A 61 -3.24 2.92 30.17
N CYS A 62 -3.41 1.81 29.48
CA CYS A 62 -3.98 0.58 30.04
C CYS A 62 -2.89 -0.49 30.21
N PRO A 63 -3.09 -1.46 31.13
CA PRO A 63 -2.22 -2.63 31.24
C PRO A 63 -2.14 -3.44 29.94
N SER A 64 -1.08 -4.23 29.78
CA SER A 64 -0.96 -5.14 28.64
C SER A 64 -2.16 -6.11 28.58
N GLY A 65 -2.65 -6.36 27.36
CA GLY A 65 -3.89 -7.12 27.13
C GLY A 65 -5.19 -6.32 27.29
N PHE A 66 -5.10 -5.02 27.64
CA PHE A 66 -6.22 -4.11 27.75
C PHE A 66 -6.02 -2.88 26.87
N TYR A 67 -7.12 -2.20 26.51
CA TYR A 67 -7.09 -0.98 25.71
C TYR A 67 -8.01 0.11 26.30
N PRO A 68 -7.72 1.40 26.05
CA PRO A 68 -8.59 2.48 26.49
C PRO A 68 -9.88 2.55 25.70
N TYR A 69 -11.03 2.46 26.38
CA TYR A 69 -12.34 2.63 25.77
C TYR A 69 -13.00 3.95 26.23
N PRO A 70 -13.67 4.70 25.33
CA PRO A 70 -13.86 4.43 23.89
C PRO A 70 -12.78 4.99 22.97
N VAL A 71 -11.86 5.81 23.48
CA VAL A 71 -10.81 6.49 22.71
C VAL A 71 -9.49 6.42 23.46
N GLN A 72 -8.37 6.40 22.74
CA GLN A 72 -7.04 6.39 23.32
C GLN A 72 -6.62 7.77 23.83
N THR A 73 -6.99 8.85 23.12
CA THR A 73 -6.59 10.21 23.47
C THR A 73 -7.79 11.16 23.51
N ARG A 74 -7.64 12.25 24.27
CA ARG A 74 -8.59 13.37 24.31
C ARG A 74 -7.86 14.69 24.12
N THR A 75 -8.55 15.66 23.54
CA THR A 75 -8.02 17.01 23.29
C THR A 75 -8.72 18.03 24.16
N CYS A 76 -7.98 19.01 24.66
CA CYS A 76 -8.50 20.13 25.41
C CYS A 76 -9.19 21.11 24.44
N ARG A 77 -10.48 21.40 24.66
CA ARG A 77 -11.22 22.35 23.82
C ARG A 77 -10.99 23.77 24.32
N SER A 78 -11.22 24.75 23.45
CA SER A 78 -11.22 26.18 23.79
C SER A 78 -12.22 26.55 24.90
N THR A 79 -13.19 25.70 25.19
CA THR A 79 -14.14 25.84 26.30
C THR A 79 -13.54 25.51 27.67
N GLY A 80 -12.28 25.05 27.75
CA GLY A 80 -11.67 24.53 28.97
C GLY A 80 -12.15 23.14 29.38
N SER A 81 -12.87 22.44 28.49
CA SER A 81 -13.34 21.06 28.69
C SER A 81 -12.65 20.08 27.75
N TRP A 82 -12.35 18.89 28.24
CA TRP A 82 -11.85 17.80 27.40
C TRP A 82 -12.87 17.33 26.37
N SER A 83 -12.37 16.85 25.22
CA SER A 83 -13.21 16.27 24.17
C SER A 83 -14.12 15.16 24.71
N THR A 84 -15.35 15.14 24.22
CA THR A 84 -16.37 14.16 24.64
C THR A 84 -15.97 12.74 24.24
N LEU A 85 -16.06 11.79 25.17
CA LEU A 85 -15.83 10.37 24.90
C LEU A 85 -16.91 9.86 23.95
N LYS A 86 -16.55 9.55 22.72
CA LYS A 86 -17.46 9.01 21.71
C LYS A 86 -17.00 7.65 21.23
N THR A 87 -17.93 6.72 21.04
CA THR A 87 -17.67 5.44 20.36
C THR A 87 -17.59 5.64 18.85
N GLN A 88 -17.19 4.59 18.12
CA GLN A 88 -17.22 4.58 16.66
C GLN A 88 -18.63 4.88 16.10
N ASP A 89 -19.68 4.34 16.73
CA ASP A 89 -21.08 4.64 16.41
C ASP A 89 -21.56 6.05 16.85
N GLN A 90 -20.64 6.98 17.18
CA GLN A 90 -20.92 8.35 17.66
C GLN A 90 -21.74 8.43 18.96
N LYS A 91 -21.76 7.37 19.78
CA LYS A 91 -22.46 7.35 21.07
C LYS A 91 -21.59 7.93 22.17
N THR A 92 -22.16 8.81 22.98
CA THR A 92 -21.45 9.42 24.12
C THR A 92 -21.31 8.43 25.27
N VAL A 93 -20.08 8.27 25.76
CA VAL A 93 -19.74 7.47 26.95
C VAL A 93 -19.47 8.42 28.12
N ARG A 94 -19.94 8.07 29.32
CA ARG A 94 -19.79 8.92 30.51
C ARG A 94 -18.44 8.77 31.22
N LYS A 95 -17.89 7.55 31.24
CA LYS A 95 -16.65 7.22 31.96
C LYS A 95 -15.75 6.34 31.10
N ALA A 96 -14.46 6.66 31.07
CA ALA A 96 -13.46 5.85 30.39
C ALA A 96 -13.11 4.62 31.23
N GLU A 97 -12.86 3.49 30.57
CA GLU A 97 -12.42 2.27 31.22
C GLU A 97 -11.45 1.48 30.34
N CYS A 98 -10.50 0.79 30.97
CA CYS A 98 -9.66 -0.19 30.30
C CYS A 98 -10.47 -1.47 30.09
N ARG A 99 -10.66 -1.86 28.83
CA ARG A 99 -11.35 -3.10 28.46
C ARG A 99 -10.37 -4.13 27.94
N ALA A 100 -10.67 -5.42 28.15
CA ALA A 100 -9.85 -6.50 27.62
C ALA A 100 -9.86 -6.46 26.08
N ILE A 101 -8.70 -6.74 25.49
CA ILE A 101 -8.54 -6.87 24.04
C ILE A 101 -9.21 -8.18 23.61
N HIS A 102 -10.10 -8.09 22.62
CA HIS A 102 -10.71 -9.25 21.99
C HIS A 102 -10.53 -9.18 20.48
N CYS A 103 -10.25 -10.33 19.84
CA CYS A 103 -10.26 -10.40 18.39
C CYS A 103 -11.70 -10.45 17.85
N PRO A 104 -11.95 -10.01 16.60
CA PRO A 104 -13.27 -10.04 16.01
C PRO A 104 -13.80 -11.47 15.99
N ARG A 105 -15.04 -11.68 16.42
CA ARG A 105 -15.66 -13.01 16.35
C ARG A 105 -16.10 -13.31 14.91
N PRO A 106 -16.02 -14.57 14.44
CA PRO A 106 -16.68 -14.97 13.20
C PRO A 106 -18.20 -14.76 13.32
N HIS A 107 -18.75 -13.92 12.46
CA HIS A 107 -20.19 -13.69 12.37
C HIS A 107 -20.87 -14.62 11.37
N ASP A 108 -20.10 -15.03 10.37
CA ASP A 108 -20.55 -15.84 9.25
C ASP A 108 -19.35 -16.66 8.77
N PHE A 109 -19.60 -17.90 8.34
CA PHE A 109 -18.62 -18.82 7.75
C PHE A 109 -19.40 -19.85 6.94
N GLU A 110 -19.07 -19.98 5.66
CA GLU A 110 -19.82 -20.83 4.73
C GLU A 110 -19.05 -22.10 4.36
N ASN A 111 -19.82 -23.13 3.99
CA ASN A 111 -19.31 -24.41 3.46
C ASN A 111 -18.34 -25.15 4.40
N GLY A 112 -18.44 -24.90 5.70
CA GLY A 112 -17.67 -25.56 6.74
C GLY A 112 -18.12 -25.15 8.13
N GLU A 113 -17.34 -25.57 9.13
CA GLU A 113 -17.53 -25.22 10.53
C GLU A 113 -16.25 -24.66 11.14
N TYR A 114 -16.41 -23.91 12.23
CA TYR A 114 -15.30 -23.44 13.05
C TYR A 114 -15.54 -23.77 14.53
N TRP A 115 -14.45 -23.97 15.27
CA TRP A 115 -14.48 -24.33 16.69
C TRP A 115 -13.28 -23.76 17.46
N PRO A 116 -13.45 -23.32 18.73
CA PRO A 116 -14.71 -23.25 19.48
C PRO A 116 -15.60 -22.08 19.05
N ARG A 117 -16.89 -22.11 19.40
CA ARG A 117 -17.82 -20.98 19.22
C ARG A 117 -18.00 -20.22 20.53
N SER A 118 -17.44 -19.02 20.59
CA SER A 118 -17.45 -18.18 21.80
C SER A 118 -18.09 -16.81 21.54
N PRO A 119 -18.66 -16.16 22.59
CA PRO A 119 -19.21 -14.80 22.47
C PRO A 119 -18.12 -13.74 22.19
N TYR A 120 -16.89 -13.99 22.64
CA TYR A 120 -15.68 -13.20 22.41
C TYR A 120 -14.46 -14.13 22.49
N TYR A 121 -13.33 -13.70 21.92
CA TYR A 121 -12.06 -14.44 21.94
C TYR A 121 -10.98 -13.54 22.53
N ASN A 122 -10.34 -14.02 23.59
CA ASN A 122 -9.24 -13.33 24.26
C ASN A 122 -7.94 -13.50 23.48
N VAL A 123 -6.95 -12.65 23.80
CA VAL A 123 -5.57 -12.85 23.34
C VAL A 123 -5.11 -14.26 23.71
N SER A 124 -4.40 -14.93 22.79
CA SER A 124 -3.97 -16.33 22.80
C SER A 124 -5.04 -17.40 22.59
N ASP A 125 -6.34 -17.04 22.51
CA ASP A 125 -7.36 -18.01 22.12
C ASP A 125 -7.11 -18.49 20.68
N GLU A 126 -7.33 -19.77 20.43
CA GLU A 126 -7.22 -20.40 19.11
C GLU A 126 -8.58 -20.77 18.56
N ILE A 127 -8.71 -20.66 17.24
CA ILE A 127 -9.87 -21.11 16.47
C ILE A 127 -9.39 -21.96 15.29
N SER A 128 -10.13 -23.03 15.01
CA SER A 128 -9.86 -23.96 13.91
C SER A 128 -11.03 -23.99 12.94
N PHE A 129 -10.74 -24.17 11.65
CA PHE A 129 -11.70 -24.20 10.54
C PHE A 129 -11.62 -25.53 9.80
N HIS A 130 -12.79 -26.10 9.49
CA HIS A 130 -12.92 -27.35 8.77
C HIS A 130 -13.98 -27.21 7.69
N CYS A 131 -13.69 -27.65 6.47
CA CYS A 131 -14.64 -27.61 5.37
C CYS A 131 -15.53 -28.84 5.34
N TYR A 132 -16.75 -28.69 4.82
CA TYR A 132 -17.62 -29.82 4.55
C TYR A 132 -17.09 -30.67 3.38
N ASP A 133 -17.58 -31.90 3.28
CA ASP A 133 -17.26 -32.81 2.17
C ASP A 133 -17.53 -32.15 0.80
N GLY A 134 -16.59 -32.33 -0.13
CA GLY A 134 -16.66 -31.71 -1.47
C GLY A 134 -16.13 -30.27 -1.54
N TYR A 135 -15.66 -29.71 -0.44
CA TYR A 135 -14.99 -28.40 -0.39
C TYR A 135 -13.52 -28.56 0.02
N THR A 136 -12.67 -27.70 -0.52
CA THR A 136 -11.24 -27.63 -0.21
C THR A 136 -10.96 -26.37 0.62
N LEU A 137 -10.20 -26.54 1.69
CA LEU A 137 -9.76 -25.43 2.54
C LEU A 137 -8.60 -24.67 1.88
N ARG A 138 -8.73 -23.35 1.77
CA ARG A 138 -7.66 -22.40 1.46
C ARG A 138 -7.45 -21.45 2.64
N GLY A 139 -6.24 -20.92 2.78
CA GLY A 139 -5.84 -20.07 3.90
C GLY A 139 -5.48 -20.87 5.16
N SER A 140 -5.52 -20.24 6.33
CA SER A 140 -5.05 -20.85 7.57
C SER A 140 -6.13 -21.67 8.27
N ALA A 141 -5.89 -22.98 8.42
CA ALA A 141 -6.78 -23.89 9.13
C ALA A 141 -6.94 -23.54 10.62
N ASN A 142 -5.83 -23.13 11.25
CA ASN A 142 -5.79 -22.70 12.64
C ASN A 142 -5.35 -21.23 12.69
N ARG A 143 -6.02 -20.44 13.53
CA ARG A 143 -5.71 -19.02 13.74
C ARG A 143 -5.72 -18.72 15.23
N THR A 144 -4.82 -17.85 15.66
CA THR A 144 -4.64 -17.47 17.07
C THR A 144 -4.93 -15.98 17.22
N CYS A 145 -5.66 -15.60 18.26
CA CYS A 145 -5.92 -14.20 18.57
C CYS A 145 -4.66 -13.54 19.15
N GLN A 146 -4.12 -12.55 18.45
CA GLN A 146 -2.89 -11.86 18.79
C GLN A 146 -3.15 -10.62 19.66
N VAL A 147 -2.08 -10.11 20.29
CA VAL A 147 -2.15 -8.95 21.20
C VAL A 147 -2.51 -7.63 20.50
N ASN A 148 -2.32 -7.54 19.18
CA ASN A 148 -2.78 -6.42 18.36
C ASN A 148 -4.29 -6.48 18.05
N GLY A 149 -5.01 -7.46 18.61
CA GLY A 149 -6.44 -7.64 18.39
C GLY A 149 -6.79 -8.30 17.06
N ARG A 150 -5.82 -8.91 16.37
CA ARG A 150 -6.00 -9.54 15.07
C ARG A 150 -5.81 -11.05 15.14
N TRP A 151 -6.36 -11.75 14.17
CA TRP A 151 -6.14 -13.19 14.01
C TRP A 151 -4.89 -13.43 13.18
N SER A 152 -4.00 -14.31 13.65
CA SER A 152 -2.81 -14.73 12.90
C SER A 152 -3.18 -15.44 11.59
N GLY A 153 -2.24 -15.52 10.64
CA GLY A 153 -2.45 -16.23 9.37
C GLY A 153 -3.47 -15.56 8.44
N GLN A 154 -3.87 -16.29 7.40
CA GLN A 154 -4.75 -15.82 6.33
C GLN A 154 -6.20 -16.26 6.56
N THR A 155 -7.15 -15.58 5.90
CA THR A 155 -8.58 -15.92 5.95
C THR A 155 -8.84 -17.36 5.50
N ALA A 156 -9.53 -18.15 6.33
CA ALA A 156 -9.93 -19.51 6.01
C ALA A 156 -11.12 -19.49 5.04
N ILE A 157 -11.02 -20.24 3.94
CA ILE A 157 -12.04 -20.27 2.88
C ILE A 157 -12.31 -21.71 2.47
N CYS A 158 -13.58 -22.11 2.50
CA CYS A 158 -14.05 -23.38 1.98
C CYS A 158 -14.62 -23.19 0.58
N ASP A 159 -13.90 -23.71 -0.42
CA ASP A 159 -14.17 -23.50 -1.84
C ASP A 159 -14.33 -24.83 -2.57
N ASN A 160 -15.33 -24.94 -3.43
CA ASN A 160 -15.55 -26.11 -4.29
C ASN A 160 -14.97 -25.93 -5.69
N GLY A 161 -14.43 -24.75 -6.02
CA GLY A 161 -13.80 -24.47 -7.31
C GLY A 161 -14.77 -24.45 -8.50
N ALA A 162 -16.08 -24.33 -8.26
CA ALA A 162 -17.09 -24.37 -9.33
C ALA A 162 -17.35 -23.00 -10.00
N GLY A 163 -16.90 -21.90 -9.39
CA GLY A 163 -17.09 -20.53 -9.89
C GLY A 163 -16.12 -20.16 -11.02
N TYR A 164 -16.44 -19.08 -11.73
CA TYR A 164 -15.50 -18.46 -12.67
C TYR A 164 -14.35 -17.80 -11.90
N CYS A 165 -14.69 -17.03 -10.87
CA CYS A 165 -13.77 -16.62 -9.83
C CYS A 165 -13.84 -17.59 -8.65
N SER A 166 -12.72 -17.74 -7.94
CA SER A 166 -12.68 -18.49 -6.67
C SER A 166 -13.60 -17.86 -5.62
N ASN A 167 -14.00 -18.63 -4.60
CA ASN A 167 -14.75 -18.07 -3.48
C ASN A 167 -13.91 -16.96 -2.80
N PRO A 168 -14.41 -15.70 -2.71
CA PRO A 168 -13.66 -14.61 -2.11
C PRO A 168 -13.56 -14.69 -0.58
N GLY A 169 -14.22 -15.66 0.05
CA GLY A 169 -14.13 -15.90 1.48
C GLY A 169 -15.00 -14.98 2.34
N ILE A 170 -14.91 -15.16 3.66
CA ILE A 170 -15.55 -14.28 4.65
C ILE A 170 -14.50 -13.93 5.71
N PRO A 171 -13.78 -12.80 5.57
CA PRO A 171 -12.82 -12.36 6.57
C PRO A 171 -13.47 -12.22 7.94
N ILE A 172 -12.78 -12.69 8.99
CA ILE A 172 -13.35 -12.76 10.35
C ILE A 172 -13.80 -11.37 10.81
N GLY A 173 -15.01 -11.29 11.37
CA GLY A 173 -15.66 -10.04 11.77
C GLY A 173 -16.56 -9.42 10.70
N THR A 174 -16.43 -9.84 9.43
CA THR A 174 -17.29 -9.41 8.33
C THR A 174 -18.50 -10.32 8.16
N ARG A 175 -19.48 -9.85 7.38
CA ARG A 175 -20.55 -10.65 6.78
C ARG A 175 -20.57 -10.40 5.28
N LYS A 176 -20.58 -11.48 4.48
CA LYS A 176 -20.65 -11.42 3.02
C LYS A 176 -22.10 -11.49 2.53
N VAL A 177 -22.41 -10.72 1.49
CA VAL A 177 -23.67 -10.79 0.74
C VAL A 177 -23.33 -11.10 -0.71
N GLY A 178 -23.84 -12.23 -1.20
CA GLY A 178 -23.52 -12.78 -2.51
C GLY A 178 -22.83 -14.15 -2.39
N SER A 179 -23.35 -15.12 -3.14
CA SER A 179 -22.89 -16.51 -3.17
C SER A 179 -22.74 -17.06 -4.60
N GLN A 180 -22.88 -16.20 -5.60
CA GLN A 180 -22.61 -16.51 -7.00
C GLN A 180 -21.28 -15.88 -7.39
N TYR A 181 -20.42 -16.67 -8.02
CA TYR A 181 -19.03 -16.32 -8.35
C TYR A 181 -18.78 -16.41 -9.87
N ARG A 182 -19.77 -16.04 -10.67
CA ARG A 182 -19.63 -15.98 -12.14
C ARG A 182 -19.01 -14.65 -12.54
N LEU A 183 -18.56 -14.56 -13.80
CA LEU A 183 -18.09 -13.32 -14.39
C LEU A 183 -19.12 -12.19 -14.20
N GLU A 184 -18.65 -11.01 -13.77
CA GLU A 184 -19.44 -9.80 -13.41
C GLU A 184 -20.32 -9.91 -12.15
N ASP A 185 -20.42 -11.08 -11.51
CA ASP A 185 -21.11 -11.17 -10.22
C ASP A 185 -20.33 -10.37 -9.16
N SER A 186 -21.07 -9.80 -8.20
CA SER A 186 -20.49 -8.95 -7.15
C SER A 186 -20.89 -9.43 -5.76
N VAL A 187 -19.95 -9.34 -4.82
CA VAL A 187 -20.17 -9.56 -3.40
C VAL A 187 -20.01 -8.26 -2.63
N THR A 188 -20.75 -8.12 -1.53
CA THR A 188 -20.66 -6.96 -0.63
C THR A 188 -20.39 -7.41 0.80
N TYR A 189 -19.55 -6.68 1.52
CA TYR A 189 -19.13 -6.98 2.88
C TYR A 189 -19.56 -5.90 3.85
N HIS A 190 -19.87 -6.32 5.07
CA HIS A 190 -20.22 -5.42 6.16
C HIS A 190 -19.53 -5.86 7.44
N CYS A 191 -18.99 -4.90 8.20
CA CYS A 191 -18.49 -5.14 9.54
C CYS A 191 -19.60 -5.05 10.59
N SER A 192 -19.40 -5.72 11.71
CA SER A 192 -20.24 -5.56 12.89
C SER A 192 -20.20 -4.15 13.46
N ARG A 193 -21.29 -3.78 14.16
CA ARG A 193 -21.42 -2.47 14.80
C ARG A 193 -20.23 -2.17 15.72
N GLY A 194 -19.75 -0.93 15.69
CA GLY A 194 -18.55 -0.50 16.41
C GLY A 194 -17.22 -0.74 15.69
N LEU A 195 -17.17 -1.58 14.65
CA LEU A 195 -15.97 -1.83 13.85
C LEU A 195 -16.03 -1.06 12.52
N THR A 196 -14.87 -0.79 11.96
CA THR A 196 -14.70 -0.10 10.67
C THR A 196 -14.23 -1.07 9.61
N LEU A 197 -14.82 -1.02 8.42
CA LEU A 197 -14.36 -1.80 7.28
C LEU A 197 -13.11 -1.14 6.67
N ARG A 198 -12.01 -1.89 6.62
CA ARG A 198 -10.81 -1.61 5.83
C ARG A 198 -10.84 -2.47 4.57
N GLY A 199 -10.31 -1.98 3.46
CA GLY A 199 -10.34 -2.66 2.17
C GLY A 199 -11.62 -2.36 1.38
N SER A 200 -12.03 -3.28 0.51
CA SER A 200 -13.16 -3.06 -0.40
C SER A 200 -14.49 -3.55 0.18
N GLN A 201 -15.45 -2.64 0.33
CA GLN A 201 -16.81 -3.01 0.73
C GLN A 201 -17.55 -3.86 -0.33
N ARG A 202 -17.20 -3.70 -1.61
CA ARG A 202 -17.77 -4.43 -2.75
C ARG A 202 -16.63 -4.92 -3.61
N ARG A 203 -16.71 -6.18 -4.03
CA ARG A 203 -15.77 -6.82 -4.97
C ARG A 203 -16.56 -7.46 -6.10
N THR A 204 -16.06 -7.36 -7.32
CA THR A 204 -16.70 -7.87 -8.54
C THR A 204 -15.77 -8.85 -9.24
N CYS A 205 -16.29 -10.00 -9.67
CA CYS A 205 -15.54 -11.00 -10.40
C CYS A 205 -15.22 -10.50 -11.81
N GLN A 206 -13.94 -10.38 -12.15
CA GLN A 206 -13.44 -9.83 -13.40
C GLN A 206 -13.12 -10.94 -14.41
N GLU A 207 -12.97 -10.58 -15.69
CA GLU A 207 -12.62 -11.49 -16.79
C GLU A 207 -11.27 -12.23 -16.60
N GLY A 208 -10.43 -11.76 -15.68
CA GLY A 208 -9.19 -12.46 -15.30
C GLY A 208 -9.38 -13.67 -14.38
N GLY A 209 -10.60 -13.91 -13.90
CA GLY A 209 -10.85 -14.89 -12.82
C GLY A 209 -10.45 -14.38 -11.42
N SER A 210 -10.10 -13.10 -11.31
CA SER A 210 -9.78 -12.40 -10.06
C SER A 210 -10.93 -11.51 -9.58
N TRP A 211 -10.91 -11.14 -8.31
CA TRP A 211 -11.87 -10.21 -7.73
C TRP A 211 -11.32 -8.79 -7.73
N SER A 212 -12.12 -7.83 -8.19
CA SER A 212 -11.76 -6.40 -8.09
C SER A 212 -11.58 -5.95 -6.64
N GLY A 213 -10.83 -4.87 -6.43
CA GLY A 213 -10.57 -4.35 -5.10
C GLY A 213 -9.65 -5.25 -4.27
N THR A 214 -9.57 -4.99 -2.97
CA THR A 214 -8.78 -5.79 -2.01
C THR A 214 -9.68 -6.49 -0.98
N GLU A 215 -9.19 -7.56 -0.35
CA GLU A 215 -9.90 -8.29 0.71
C GLU A 215 -10.27 -7.35 1.87
N PRO A 216 -11.54 -7.35 2.34
CA PRO A 216 -11.92 -6.50 3.45
C PRO A 216 -11.46 -7.07 4.79
N SER A 217 -11.25 -6.20 5.78
CA SER A 217 -11.06 -6.59 7.17
C SER A 217 -11.81 -5.64 8.10
N CYS A 218 -12.21 -6.14 9.28
CA CYS A 218 -12.86 -5.31 10.29
C CYS A 218 -11.84 -4.83 11.32
N GLN A 219 -11.75 -3.51 11.47
CA GLN A 219 -10.82 -2.84 12.36
C GLN A 219 -11.56 -2.23 13.54
N ASP A 220 -11.13 -2.56 14.75
CA ASP A 220 -11.52 -1.86 15.98
C ASP A 220 -10.55 -0.69 16.24
N SER A 221 -10.95 0.19 17.16
CA SER A 221 -10.22 1.37 17.64
C SER A 221 -8.78 1.09 18.10
N PHE A 222 -8.56 -0.05 18.76
CA PHE A 222 -7.26 -0.44 19.32
C PHE A 222 -6.42 -1.31 18.38
N MET A 223 -6.96 -1.75 17.24
CA MET A 223 -6.19 -2.57 16.30
C MET A 223 -5.12 -1.74 15.61
N TYR A 224 -3.98 -2.37 15.39
CA TYR A 224 -2.84 -1.80 14.68
C TYR A 224 -2.12 -2.87 13.87
N ASP A 225 -1.44 -2.42 12.82
CA ASP A 225 -0.52 -3.20 12.00
C ASP A 225 0.84 -3.27 12.71
N THR A 226 1.47 -4.45 12.74
CA THR A 226 2.84 -4.58 13.28
C THR A 226 3.87 -4.01 12.30
N PRO A 227 5.06 -3.60 12.76
CA PRO A 227 6.07 -3.08 11.84
C PRO A 227 6.42 -4.03 10.69
N GLN A 228 6.52 -5.32 11.01
CA GLN A 228 6.82 -6.38 10.05
C GLN A 228 5.71 -6.54 9.01
N GLU A 229 4.45 -6.59 9.44
CA GLU A 229 3.29 -6.66 8.53
C GLU A 229 3.26 -5.50 7.54
N VAL A 230 3.54 -4.28 8.02
CA VAL A 230 3.56 -3.09 7.18
C VAL A 230 4.74 -3.14 6.21
N ALA A 231 5.93 -3.52 6.67
CA ALA A 231 7.14 -3.55 5.85
C ALA A 231 6.98 -4.54 4.70
N GLU A 232 6.58 -5.77 5.01
CA GLU A 232 6.37 -6.84 4.03
C GLU A 232 5.28 -6.46 3.01
N ALA A 233 4.12 -5.99 3.48
CA ALA A 233 3.01 -5.66 2.58
C ALA A 233 3.29 -4.43 1.71
N PHE A 234 3.90 -3.39 2.27
CA PHE A 234 4.26 -2.19 1.52
C PHE A 234 5.38 -2.46 0.51
N LEU A 235 6.45 -3.15 0.94
CA LEU A 235 7.55 -3.46 0.03
C LEU A 235 7.11 -4.41 -1.07
N SER A 236 6.38 -5.49 -0.77
CA SER A 236 5.91 -6.43 -1.80
C SER A 236 5.06 -5.74 -2.87
N SER A 237 4.17 -4.83 -2.48
CA SER A 237 3.34 -4.06 -3.41
C SER A 237 4.18 -3.03 -4.19
N LEU A 238 5.07 -2.30 -3.50
CA LEU A 238 5.92 -1.29 -4.14
C LEU A 238 6.95 -1.89 -5.09
N THR A 239 7.58 -3.02 -4.75
CA THR A 239 8.58 -3.68 -5.60
C THR A 239 7.93 -4.23 -6.85
N GLU A 240 6.75 -4.84 -6.79
CA GLU A 240 6.01 -5.25 -8.00
C GLU A 240 5.74 -4.04 -8.92
N THR A 241 5.43 -2.88 -8.33
CA THR A 241 5.29 -1.62 -9.08
C THR A 241 6.63 -1.10 -9.63
N ILE A 242 7.76 -1.28 -8.94
CA ILE A 242 9.09 -0.84 -9.40
C ILE A 242 9.64 -1.78 -10.49
N GLU A 243 9.50 -3.09 -10.33
CA GLU A 243 9.98 -4.10 -11.27
C GLU A 243 9.38 -3.90 -12.65
N GLY A 244 8.11 -3.50 -12.74
CA GLY A 244 7.48 -3.17 -14.02
C GLY A 244 7.96 -1.85 -14.68
N VAL A 245 8.86 -1.09 -14.07
CA VAL A 245 9.45 0.16 -14.61
C VAL A 245 10.83 -0.08 -15.25
N ASP A 246 11.59 -1.06 -14.76
CA ASP A 246 13.00 -1.30 -15.12
C ASP A 246 13.23 -2.05 -16.44
N ALA A 247 12.26 -2.04 -17.34
CA ALA A 247 12.50 -2.54 -18.68
C ALA A 247 12.97 -1.42 -19.59
N GLU A 248 13.71 -1.76 -20.64
CA GLU A 248 14.13 -0.83 -21.70
C GLU A 248 13.34 -1.09 -23.01
N ASP A 249 12.86 -0.02 -23.66
CA ASP A 249 12.10 0.16 -24.93
C ASP A 249 10.58 -0.24 -25.15
N GLY A 250 9.66 0.74 -25.23
CA GLY A 250 8.59 0.77 -26.26
C GLY A 250 7.28 -0.10 -26.18
N HIS A 251 6.18 0.46 -25.65
CA HIS A 251 4.76 0.36 -26.11
C HIS A 251 3.98 -1.00 -26.16
N GLY A 252 2.95 -1.09 -25.28
CA GLY A 252 1.52 -1.22 -25.62
C GLY A 252 0.82 -2.61 -25.45
N PRO A 253 -0.25 -2.75 -24.63
CA PRO A 253 -0.71 -4.04 -24.09
C PRO A 253 -1.72 -4.80 -24.97
N GLY A 254 -1.65 -6.14 -24.95
CA GLY A 254 -2.64 -7.03 -25.55
C GLY A 254 -2.54 -8.49 -25.10
N GLU A 255 -3.50 -8.87 -24.24
CA GLU A 255 -4.03 -10.23 -23.97
C GLU A 255 -3.07 -11.33 -23.44
N GLN A 256 -3.13 -11.58 -22.12
CA GLN A 256 -3.55 -12.85 -21.48
C GLN A 256 -2.99 -12.93 -20.05
N GLN A 257 -3.88 -12.84 -19.06
CA GLN A 257 -3.59 -12.94 -17.62
C GLN A 257 -3.28 -14.38 -17.19
N LYS A 258 -2.00 -14.61 -16.88
CA LYS A 258 -1.51 -15.53 -15.83
C LYS A 258 -0.21 -14.92 -15.30
N ARG A 259 -0.18 -14.37 -14.07
CA ARG A 259 1.00 -13.79 -13.39
C ARG A 259 2.16 -13.42 -14.34
N LYS A 260 1.95 -12.38 -15.15
CA LYS A 260 2.98 -11.77 -16.00
C LYS A 260 3.19 -10.37 -15.48
N ILE A 261 4.39 -10.06 -15.00
CA ILE A 261 4.76 -8.67 -14.69
C ILE A 261 5.00 -8.02 -16.05
N VAL A 262 4.11 -7.10 -16.44
CA VAL A 262 4.25 -6.32 -17.66
C VAL A 262 5.22 -5.19 -17.37
N LEU A 263 6.37 -5.32 -17.99
CA LEU A 263 7.47 -4.37 -18.03
C LEU A 263 7.12 -3.23 -18.99
N ASP A 264 6.94 -1.99 -18.50
CA ASP A 264 6.80 -0.81 -19.36
C ASP A 264 8.20 -0.22 -19.62
N PRO A 265 8.78 -0.44 -20.81
CA PRO A 265 10.22 -0.39 -20.93
C PRO A 265 10.79 1.02 -21.17
N SER A 266 9.97 2.03 -20.90
CA SER A 266 10.39 3.43 -20.88
C SER A 266 9.65 4.16 -19.78
N GLY A 267 9.17 3.38 -18.79
CA GLY A 267 8.38 3.87 -17.69
C GLY A 267 9.22 4.85 -16.89
N SER A 268 8.70 6.06 -16.73
CA SER A 268 9.21 6.93 -15.68
C SER A 268 8.36 6.72 -14.43
N MET A 269 8.95 6.86 -13.25
CA MET A 269 8.23 6.74 -12.00
C MET A 269 8.24 8.08 -11.29
N ASN A 270 7.07 8.52 -10.85
CA ASN A 270 6.91 9.70 -10.02
C ASN A 270 6.44 9.28 -8.62
N ILE A 271 7.16 9.71 -7.59
CA ILE A 271 6.81 9.47 -6.18
C ILE A 271 6.45 10.81 -5.52
N TYR A 272 5.21 10.93 -5.04
CA TYR A 272 4.70 12.12 -4.39
C TYR A 272 4.61 11.89 -2.88
N LEU A 273 5.51 12.51 -2.13
CA LEU A 273 5.55 12.47 -0.68
C LEU A 273 4.69 13.62 -0.12
N VAL A 274 3.57 13.26 0.52
CA VAL A 274 2.59 14.22 1.06
C VAL A 274 2.51 14.06 2.57
N LEU A 275 3.04 15.05 3.29
CA LEU A 275 3.16 15.03 4.75
C LEU A 275 2.20 16.04 5.41
N ASP A 276 1.31 15.53 6.27
CA ASP A 276 0.41 16.35 7.06
C ASP A 276 1.18 17.05 8.19
N GLY A 277 1.19 18.38 8.18
CA GLY A 277 1.78 19.25 9.19
C GLY A 277 0.74 20.02 9.99
N SER A 278 -0.50 19.54 10.05
CA SER A 278 -1.56 20.14 10.86
C SER A 278 -1.35 19.90 12.36
N ASP A 279 -2.05 20.70 13.19
CA ASP A 279 -1.91 20.65 14.65
C ASP A 279 -2.27 19.29 15.26
N SER A 280 -3.15 18.54 14.60
CA SER A 280 -3.62 17.24 15.09
C SER A 280 -2.53 16.16 15.04
N ILE A 281 -1.51 16.32 14.19
CA ILE A 281 -0.38 15.39 14.08
C ILE A 281 0.59 15.56 15.26
N GLY A 282 0.97 16.81 15.55
CA GLY A 282 1.98 17.16 16.56
C GLY A 282 3.43 16.97 16.10
N ALA A 283 4.34 17.79 16.65
CA ALA A 283 5.73 17.88 16.20
C ALA A 283 6.52 16.57 16.26
N SER A 284 6.30 15.74 17.29
CA SER A 284 7.01 14.45 17.45
C SER A 284 6.63 13.47 16.34
N ASN A 285 5.34 13.30 16.05
CA ASN A 285 4.88 12.42 14.99
C ASN A 285 5.29 12.94 13.61
N PHE A 286 5.22 14.26 13.39
CA PHE A 286 5.68 14.87 12.15
C PHE A 286 7.17 14.60 11.89
N THR A 287 7.99 14.72 12.93
CA THR A 287 9.44 14.48 12.82
C THR A 287 9.75 13.01 12.56
N GLY A 288 9.07 12.08 13.21
CA GLY A 288 9.24 10.65 12.94
C GLY A 288 8.79 10.25 11.53
N ALA A 289 7.65 10.79 11.08
CA ALA A 289 7.16 10.61 9.71
C ALA A 289 8.18 11.09 8.67
N LYS A 290 8.84 12.23 8.95
CA LYS A 290 9.95 12.73 8.11
C LYS A 290 11.11 11.73 8.02
N LYS A 291 11.57 11.17 9.14
CA LYS A 291 12.65 10.16 9.14
C LYS A 291 12.25 8.90 8.38
N CYS A 292 11.02 8.45 8.54
CA CYS A 292 10.48 7.31 7.79
C CYS A 292 10.59 7.53 6.28
N LEU A 293 10.26 8.73 5.80
CA LEU A 293 10.40 9.10 4.40
C LEU A 293 11.85 9.19 3.92
N VAL A 294 12.80 9.62 4.77
CA VAL A 294 14.24 9.57 4.45
C VAL A 294 14.69 8.13 4.21
N ASN A 295 14.39 7.23 5.15
CA ASN A 295 14.72 5.81 5.03
C ASN A 295 14.08 5.16 3.80
N LEU A 296 12.86 5.57 3.45
CA LEU A 296 12.20 5.12 2.23
C LEU A 296 12.94 5.55 0.96
N ILE A 297 13.35 6.83 0.87
CA ILE A 297 14.11 7.34 -0.28
C ILE A 297 15.42 6.54 -0.44
N GLU A 298 16.11 6.27 0.66
CA GLU A 298 17.32 5.44 0.67
C GLU A 298 17.04 4.02 0.19
N LYS A 299 15.96 3.37 0.67
CA LYS A 299 15.58 2.03 0.21
C LYS A 299 15.23 2.01 -1.28
N VAL A 300 14.46 2.97 -1.76
CA VAL A 300 14.11 3.06 -3.19
C VAL A 300 15.37 3.28 -4.04
N ALA A 301 16.28 4.15 -3.61
CA ALA A 301 17.55 4.36 -4.29
C ALA A 301 18.43 3.09 -4.31
N SER A 302 18.33 2.24 -3.28
CA SER A 302 19.07 0.97 -3.22
C SER A 302 18.69 -0.04 -4.31
N TYR A 303 17.48 0.08 -4.89
CA TYR A 303 17.06 -0.74 -6.04
C TYR A 303 17.70 -0.31 -7.37
N GLY A 304 18.43 0.81 -7.40
CA GLY A 304 19.06 1.33 -8.63
C GLY A 304 18.14 2.19 -9.50
N VAL A 305 16.87 2.34 -9.11
CA VAL A 305 15.89 3.19 -9.80
C VAL A 305 16.04 4.66 -9.43
N LYS A 306 15.72 5.55 -10.38
CA LYS A 306 15.80 7.01 -10.22
C LYS A 306 14.44 7.68 -10.45
N PRO A 307 13.45 7.49 -9.56
CA PRO A 307 12.15 8.13 -9.69
C PRO A 307 12.29 9.65 -9.52
N ARG A 308 11.34 10.40 -10.08
CA ARG A 308 11.20 11.84 -9.79
C ARG A 308 10.32 12.04 -8.57
N TYR A 309 10.80 12.81 -7.61
CA TYR A 309 10.06 13.08 -6.39
C TYR A 309 9.27 14.38 -6.48
N GLY A 310 8.08 14.39 -5.89
CA GLY A 310 7.35 15.58 -5.49
C GLY A 310 7.24 15.60 -3.97
N LEU A 311 7.54 16.73 -3.33
CA LEU A 311 7.51 16.84 -1.87
C LEU A 311 6.57 17.96 -1.45
N VAL A 312 5.51 17.58 -0.74
CA VAL A 312 4.46 18.50 -0.29
C VAL A 312 4.24 18.30 1.20
N THR A 313 4.26 19.41 1.95
CA THR A 313 3.73 19.44 3.31
C THR A 313 2.45 20.27 3.31
N TYR A 314 1.50 19.98 4.19
CA TYR A 314 0.27 20.75 4.20
C TYR A 314 -0.34 20.92 5.59
N ALA A 315 -1.05 22.04 5.74
CA ALA A 315 -2.00 22.26 6.81
C ALA A 315 -3.24 22.97 6.23
N THR A 316 -3.49 24.24 6.57
CA THR A 316 -4.56 25.02 5.92
C THR A 316 -4.26 25.22 4.42
N TYR A 317 -2.99 25.33 4.06
CA TYR A 317 -2.50 25.45 2.69
C TYR A 317 -1.35 24.45 2.44
N PRO A 318 -1.20 23.95 1.21
CA PRO A 318 -0.04 23.15 0.83
C PRO A 318 1.20 24.04 0.63
N LYS A 319 2.36 23.55 1.04
CA LYS A 319 3.69 24.07 0.75
C LYS A 319 4.46 23.03 -0.05
N ILE A 320 4.76 23.35 -1.30
CA ILE A 320 5.48 22.49 -2.23
C ILE A 320 6.97 22.81 -2.09
N TRP A 321 7.76 21.79 -1.73
CA TRP A 321 9.21 21.88 -1.54
C TRP A 321 9.98 21.37 -2.75
N VAL A 322 9.45 20.33 -3.40
CA VAL A 322 10.01 19.75 -4.62
C VAL A 322 8.90 19.50 -5.61
N LYS A 323 9.10 19.87 -6.87
CA LYS A 323 8.24 19.48 -7.99
C LYS A 323 8.94 18.45 -8.87
N VAL A 324 8.18 17.47 -9.38
CA VAL A 324 8.67 16.46 -10.34
C VAL A 324 9.17 17.04 -11.68
N SER A 325 8.87 18.32 -11.95
CA SER A 325 9.37 19.06 -13.11
C SER A 325 10.79 19.61 -12.92
N GLU A 326 11.29 19.67 -11.68
CA GLU A 326 12.64 20.17 -11.39
C GLU A 326 13.70 19.16 -11.81
N ALA A 327 14.85 19.66 -12.31
CA ALA A 327 15.93 18.80 -12.78
C ALA A 327 16.48 17.89 -11.67
N ASP A 328 16.61 18.42 -10.46
CA ASP A 328 17.12 17.70 -9.29
C ASP A 328 16.07 16.80 -8.62
N SER A 329 14.83 16.74 -9.12
CA SER A 329 13.77 15.91 -8.53
C SER A 329 14.08 14.40 -8.56
N SER A 330 15.01 13.97 -9.41
CA SER A 330 15.49 12.57 -9.49
C SER A 330 16.73 12.29 -8.64
N ASN A 331 17.27 13.30 -7.96
CA ASN A 331 18.45 13.17 -7.10
C ASN A 331 18.02 12.91 -5.65
N ALA A 332 18.12 11.65 -5.22
CA ALA A 332 17.73 11.20 -3.89
C ALA A 332 18.39 11.99 -2.75
N ASP A 333 19.68 12.32 -2.87
CA ASP A 333 20.42 13.09 -1.84
C ASP A 333 19.88 14.52 -1.73
N TRP A 334 19.59 15.15 -2.87
CA TRP A 334 19.02 16.49 -2.91
C TRP A 334 17.61 16.52 -2.32
N VAL A 335 16.75 15.56 -2.68
CA VAL A 335 15.40 15.44 -2.12
C VAL A 335 15.45 15.19 -0.62
N THR A 336 16.36 14.33 -0.16
CA THR A 336 16.60 14.06 1.26
C THR A 336 17.04 15.32 2.01
N LYS A 337 17.90 16.14 1.39
CA LYS A 337 18.27 17.45 1.94
C LYS A 337 17.05 18.39 2.07
N GLN A 338 16.24 18.51 1.02
CA GLN A 338 15.01 19.33 1.07
C GLN A 338 14.08 18.85 2.18
N LEU A 339 13.88 17.54 2.29
CA LEU A 339 13.08 16.92 3.33
C LEU A 339 13.61 17.29 4.72
N ASN A 340 14.91 17.15 4.96
CA ASN A 340 15.54 17.46 6.25
C ASN A 340 15.36 18.92 6.71
N GLU A 341 15.32 19.87 5.77
CA GLU A 341 15.11 21.31 6.04
C GLU A 341 13.68 21.63 6.54
N ILE A 342 12.71 20.74 6.30
CA ILE A 342 11.31 20.93 6.70
C ILE A 342 11.17 20.90 8.22
N ASN A 343 10.49 21.91 8.75
CA ASN A 343 10.15 22.02 10.17
C ASN A 343 8.63 22.00 10.38
N TYR A 344 8.17 21.36 11.46
CA TYR A 344 6.77 21.39 11.87
C TYR A 344 6.24 22.82 12.06
N GLU A 345 7.09 23.74 12.53
CA GLU A 345 6.72 25.14 12.78
C GLU A 345 6.35 25.91 11.50
N ASP A 346 6.69 25.39 10.31
CA ASP A 346 6.33 26.00 9.01
C ASP A 346 4.82 26.20 8.82
N HIS A 347 3.99 25.39 9.50
CA HIS A 347 2.54 25.41 9.38
C HIS A 347 1.80 25.96 10.61
N LYS A 348 2.53 26.33 11.68
CA LYS A 348 1.94 26.66 13.00
C LYS A 348 0.94 27.81 12.99
N LEU A 349 1.14 28.82 12.14
CA LEU A 349 0.25 29.97 12.05
C LEU A 349 -1.10 29.63 11.39
N LYS A 350 -1.14 28.59 10.56
CA LYS A 350 -2.32 28.17 9.78
C LYS A 350 -2.40 26.65 9.75
N SER A 351 -2.73 26.10 10.91
CA SER A 351 -2.60 24.68 11.26
C SER A 351 -3.85 23.83 11.00
N GLY A 352 -4.79 24.30 10.17
CA GLY A 352 -5.95 23.50 9.75
C GLY A 352 -5.55 22.27 8.92
N THR A 353 -6.51 21.44 8.51
CA THR A 353 -6.21 20.18 7.80
C THR A 353 -6.97 20.14 6.47
N ASN A 354 -6.32 20.61 5.40
CA ASN A 354 -6.89 20.69 4.05
C ASN A 354 -6.26 19.68 3.08
N THR A 355 -6.53 18.40 3.32
CA THR A 355 -6.02 17.28 2.51
C THR A 355 -6.41 17.41 1.03
N LYS A 356 -7.60 17.95 0.74
CA LYS A 356 -8.05 18.20 -0.64
C LYS A 356 -7.06 19.08 -1.40
N LYS A 357 -6.65 20.23 -0.83
CA LYS A 357 -5.68 21.11 -1.49
C LYS A 357 -4.30 20.49 -1.61
N ALA A 358 -3.90 19.62 -0.67
CA ALA A 358 -2.64 18.90 -0.76
C ALA A 358 -2.63 17.95 -1.96
N LEU A 359 -3.71 17.18 -2.17
CA LEU A 359 -3.86 16.33 -3.35
C LEU A 359 -4.01 17.15 -4.64
N GLN A 360 -4.63 18.34 -4.59
CA GLN A 360 -4.68 19.24 -5.75
C GLN A 360 -3.28 19.72 -6.17
N ALA A 361 -2.37 19.94 -5.21
CA ALA A 361 -0.97 20.24 -5.53
C ALA A 361 -0.30 19.07 -6.26
N VAL A 362 -0.61 17.83 -5.87
CA VAL A 362 -0.15 16.62 -6.57
C VAL A 362 -0.75 16.53 -7.97
N TYR A 363 -2.06 16.73 -8.11
CA TYR A 363 -2.74 16.79 -9.41
C TYR A 363 -2.08 17.82 -10.34
N SER A 364 -1.78 19.03 -9.84
CA SER A 364 -1.10 20.06 -10.63
C SER A 364 0.31 19.66 -11.08
N MET A 365 1.00 18.80 -10.32
CA MET A 365 2.31 18.26 -10.71
C MET A 365 2.22 17.13 -11.75
N MET A 366 1.06 16.49 -11.88
CA MET A 366 0.79 15.48 -12.93
C MET A 366 0.23 16.12 -14.20
N SER A 367 -0.50 17.23 -14.07
CA SER A 367 -1.13 17.93 -15.18
C SER A 367 -0.13 18.59 -16.13
N TRP A 368 -0.54 18.79 -17.37
CA TRP A 368 0.21 19.47 -18.42
C TRP A 368 -0.54 20.73 -18.91
N PRO A 369 0.16 21.75 -19.45
CA PRO A 369 -0.45 23.05 -19.75
C PRO A 369 -1.36 23.10 -20.98
N ASP A 370 -1.11 22.22 -21.96
CA ASP A 370 -1.83 22.19 -23.24
C ASP A 370 -2.92 21.11 -23.25
N ASP A 371 -3.85 21.15 -24.20
CA ASP A 371 -4.86 20.07 -24.37
C ASP A 371 -4.25 18.75 -24.88
N VAL A 372 -2.94 18.74 -25.19
CA VAL A 372 -2.21 17.57 -25.70
C VAL A 372 -1.28 17.04 -24.60
N PRO A 373 -1.42 15.75 -24.21
CA PRO A 373 -0.56 15.17 -23.20
C PRO A 373 0.88 14.96 -23.72
N PRO A 374 1.90 15.09 -22.85
CA PRO A 374 3.29 14.95 -23.23
C PRO A 374 3.61 13.52 -23.69
N GLU A 375 4.61 13.37 -24.55
CA GLU A 375 5.04 12.04 -25.00
C GLU A 375 5.44 11.16 -23.80
N GLY A 376 4.92 9.92 -23.75
CA GLY A 376 5.21 8.99 -22.67
C GLY A 376 4.35 9.14 -21.39
N TRP A 377 3.40 10.09 -21.35
CA TRP A 377 2.50 10.26 -20.19
C TRP A 377 1.82 8.96 -19.75
N ASN A 378 1.42 8.13 -20.72
CA ASN A 378 0.71 6.88 -20.51
C ASN A 378 1.62 5.72 -20.05
N ARG A 379 2.92 5.98 -19.90
CA ARG A 379 3.93 5.03 -19.42
C ARG A 379 4.44 5.37 -18.03
N THR A 380 4.14 6.57 -17.54
CA THR A 380 4.57 7.03 -16.24
C THR A 380 3.74 6.37 -15.13
N ARG A 381 4.40 5.69 -14.20
CA ARG A 381 3.76 5.18 -12.97
C ARG A 381 3.79 6.26 -11.90
N HIS A 382 2.66 6.44 -11.22
CA HIS A 382 2.50 7.46 -10.19
C HIS A 382 2.26 6.81 -8.83
N VAL A 383 3.08 7.15 -7.84
CA VAL A 383 2.95 6.66 -6.47
C VAL A 383 2.75 7.84 -5.53
N ILE A 384 1.61 7.88 -4.85
CA ILE A 384 1.31 8.88 -3.82
C ILE A 384 1.50 8.21 -2.46
N ILE A 385 2.33 8.82 -1.61
CA ILE A 385 2.56 8.39 -0.23
C ILE A 385 2.08 9.51 0.69
N LEU A 386 0.93 9.28 1.31
CA LEU A 386 0.27 10.24 2.19
C LEU A 386 0.42 9.81 3.65
N MET A 387 1.02 10.68 4.47
CA MET A 387 1.10 10.51 5.93
C MET A 387 0.16 11.50 6.61
N THR A 388 -0.92 11.02 7.21
CA THR A 388 -1.99 11.85 7.82
C THR A 388 -2.77 11.08 8.87
N ASP A 389 -3.46 11.78 9.77
CA ASP A 389 -4.43 11.18 10.69
C ASP A 389 -5.81 10.96 10.03
N GLY A 390 -6.03 11.50 8.83
CA GLY A 390 -7.29 11.42 8.11
C GLY A 390 -8.39 12.35 8.66
N LEU A 391 -8.09 13.26 9.58
CA LEU A 391 -9.02 14.20 10.22
C LEU A 391 -9.12 15.53 9.45
N HIS A 392 -9.33 15.46 8.13
CA HIS A 392 -9.53 16.66 7.32
C HIS A 392 -10.76 17.47 7.80
N ASN A 393 -10.59 18.79 7.88
CA ASN A 393 -11.62 19.71 8.38
C ASN A 393 -11.82 20.94 7.45
N MET A 394 -11.09 21.00 6.34
CA MET A 394 -11.17 22.06 5.33
C MET A 394 -11.16 21.46 3.92
N GLY A 395 -11.72 22.18 2.96
CA GLY A 395 -11.70 21.79 1.54
C GLY A 395 -12.79 20.81 1.11
N GLY A 396 -13.41 20.08 2.05
CA GLY A 396 -14.40 19.05 1.75
C GLY A 396 -13.76 17.69 1.54
N ASP A 397 -14.44 16.80 0.82
CA ASP A 397 -13.98 15.42 0.60
C ASP A 397 -12.75 15.37 -0.32
N PRO A 398 -11.59 14.85 0.14
CA PRO A 398 -10.38 14.71 -0.68
C PRO A 398 -10.48 13.61 -1.75
N ILE A 399 -11.42 12.67 -1.64
CA ILE A 399 -11.59 11.56 -2.60
C ILE A 399 -11.88 12.09 -4.00
N THR A 400 -12.59 13.22 -4.12
CA THR A 400 -12.90 13.83 -5.43
C THR A 400 -11.64 14.14 -6.23
N VAL A 401 -10.51 14.43 -5.56
CA VAL A 401 -9.24 14.71 -6.24
C VAL A 401 -8.55 13.43 -6.70
N ILE A 402 -8.73 12.32 -5.97
CA ILE A 402 -8.26 11.00 -6.43
C ILE A 402 -9.01 10.63 -7.71
N ASP A 403 -10.32 10.86 -7.77
CA ASP A 403 -11.11 10.65 -8.98
C ASP A 403 -10.64 11.56 -10.14
N GLU A 404 -10.37 12.85 -9.87
CA GLU A 404 -9.78 13.77 -10.87
C GLU A 404 -8.40 13.30 -11.37
N ILE A 405 -7.54 12.78 -10.49
CA ILE A 405 -6.23 12.21 -10.86
C ILE A 405 -6.42 10.96 -11.74
N ARG A 406 -7.33 10.06 -11.37
CA ARG A 406 -7.64 8.87 -12.17
C ARG A 406 -8.16 9.25 -13.55
N ASP A 407 -8.98 10.28 -13.64
CA ASP A 407 -9.51 10.82 -14.88
C ASP A 407 -8.40 11.40 -15.77
N LEU A 408 -7.49 12.19 -15.19
CA LEU A 408 -6.32 12.74 -15.87
C LEU A 408 -5.42 11.63 -16.45
N LEU A 409 -5.21 10.55 -15.70
CA LEU A 409 -4.35 9.42 -16.07
C LEU A 409 -5.08 8.33 -16.89
N TYR A 410 -6.35 8.55 -17.23
CA TYR A 410 -7.21 7.63 -17.98
C TYR A 410 -7.34 6.24 -17.32
N ILE A 411 -7.40 6.19 -15.99
CA ILE A 411 -7.47 4.95 -15.20
C ILE A 411 -8.93 4.55 -14.97
N GLY A 412 -9.23 3.27 -15.17
CA GLY A 412 -10.58 2.69 -14.99
C GLY A 412 -11.60 3.16 -16.02
N LYS A 413 -11.16 3.80 -17.13
CA LYS A 413 -12.04 4.31 -18.19
C LYS A 413 -12.25 3.32 -19.34
N ASP A 414 -11.25 2.50 -19.64
CA ASP A 414 -11.34 1.42 -20.63
C ASP A 414 -11.34 0.06 -19.92
N ARG A 415 -12.38 -0.75 -20.16
CA ARG A 415 -12.48 -2.10 -19.57
C ARG A 415 -11.40 -3.04 -20.09
N LYS A 416 -10.95 -2.87 -21.33
CA LYS A 416 -9.90 -3.71 -21.94
C LYS A 416 -8.51 -3.34 -21.45
N ASN A 417 -8.32 -2.09 -21.06
CA ASN A 417 -7.08 -1.59 -20.49
C ASN A 417 -7.38 -0.70 -19.27
N PRO A 418 -7.63 -1.31 -18.09
CA PRO A 418 -8.01 -0.56 -16.89
C PRO A 418 -6.93 0.41 -16.39
N ARG A 419 -5.65 0.15 -16.69
CA ARG A 419 -4.50 0.96 -16.27
C ARG A 419 -4.35 1.16 -14.74
N GLU A 420 -4.90 0.27 -13.92
CA GLU A 420 -4.81 0.36 -12.45
C GLU A 420 -3.37 0.31 -11.93
N ASP A 421 -2.45 -0.29 -12.69
CA ASP A 421 -1.02 -0.40 -12.33
C ASP A 421 -0.25 0.93 -12.44
N TYR A 422 -0.86 1.97 -13.02
CA TYR A 422 -0.22 3.27 -13.22
C TYR A 422 -0.45 4.26 -12.07
N LEU A 423 -1.26 3.90 -11.06
CA LEU A 423 -1.48 4.73 -9.87
C LEU A 423 -1.57 3.89 -8.59
N ASP A 424 -0.66 4.15 -7.66
CA ASP A 424 -0.70 3.63 -6.29
C ASP A 424 -0.83 4.76 -5.28
N VAL A 425 -1.79 4.63 -4.37
CA VAL A 425 -2.01 5.61 -3.29
C VAL A 425 -1.88 4.89 -1.95
N TYR A 426 -0.72 5.07 -1.32
CA TYR A 426 -0.43 4.55 0.01
C TYR A 426 -0.77 5.60 1.07
N VAL A 427 -1.48 5.19 2.12
CA VAL A 427 -1.85 6.06 3.24
C VAL A 427 -1.40 5.46 4.56
N PHE A 428 -0.50 6.17 5.23
CA PHE A 428 -0.02 5.83 6.57
C PHE A 428 -0.71 6.71 7.60
N GLY A 429 -1.46 6.07 8.49
CA GLY A 429 -2.11 6.69 9.63
C GLY A 429 -1.09 7.20 10.64
N VAL A 430 -0.87 8.51 10.67
CA VAL A 430 0.08 9.17 11.58
C VAL A 430 -0.68 10.12 12.49
N GLY A 431 -0.33 10.14 13.78
CA GLY A 431 -0.93 11.03 14.76
C GLY A 431 -1.66 10.29 15.90
N PRO A 432 -2.07 11.00 16.95
CA PRO A 432 -2.67 10.43 18.15
C PRO A 432 -4.11 9.91 17.94
N LEU A 433 -4.80 10.34 16.88
CA LEU A 433 -6.18 9.94 16.55
C LEU A 433 -6.36 9.73 15.06
N VAL A 434 -6.17 8.50 14.59
CA VAL A 434 -6.32 8.17 13.17
C VAL A 434 -7.77 7.81 12.84
N ASN A 435 -8.37 8.49 11.87
CA ASN A 435 -9.66 8.14 11.30
C ASN A 435 -9.49 7.07 10.20
N GLN A 436 -9.67 5.80 10.59
CA GLN A 436 -9.52 4.64 9.70
C GLN A 436 -10.45 4.66 8.48
N VAL A 437 -11.66 5.23 8.59
CA VAL A 437 -12.61 5.33 7.46
C VAL A 437 -12.00 6.21 6.37
N ASN A 438 -11.51 7.38 6.76
CA ASN A 438 -11.02 8.39 5.82
C ASN A 438 -9.72 7.96 5.15
N ILE A 439 -8.75 7.41 5.90
CA ILE A 439 -7.50 6.91 5.29
C ILE A 439 -7.75 5.70 4.39
N ASN A 440 -8.69 4.82 4.75
CA ASN A 440 -9.07 3.70 3.89
C ASN A 440 -9.73 4.18 2.59
N ALA A 441 -10.53 5.23 2.63
CA ALA A 441 -11.22 5.73 1.44
C ALA A 441 -10.26 6.36 0.41
N LEU A 442 -9.12 6.90 0.87
CA LEU A 442 -8.10 7.50 0.01
C LEU A 442 -7.15 6.48 -0.63
N ALA A 443 -6.79 5.43 0.11
CA ALA A 443 -5.82 4.44 -0.33
C ALA A 443 -6.30 3.63 -1.56
N SER A 444 -5.38 3.14 -2.38
CA SER A 444 -5.69 2.19 -3.46
C SER A 444 -6.32 0.90 -2.93
N LYS A 445 -6.99 0.16 -3.82
CA LYS A 445 -7.67 -1.10 -3.54
C LYS A 445 -7.34 -2.10 -4.66
N LYS A 446 -6.17 -2.74 -4.55
CA LYS A 446 -5.72 -3.76 -5.51
C LYS A 446 -5.77 -5.16 -4.88
N ASP A 447 -6.03 -6.17 -5.70
CA ASP A 447 -6.19 -7.54 -5.22
C ASP A 447 -4.88 -8.05 -4.62
N ASN A 448 -4.95 -8.71 -3.46
CA ASN A 448 -3.80 -9.17 -2.69
C ASN A 448 -2.77 -8.11 -2.26
N GLU A 449 -3.07 -6.82 -2.39
CA GLU A 449 -2.20 -5.74 -1.94
C GLU A 449 -2.83 -4.94 -0.78
N GLN A 450 -1.98 -4.30 0.02
CA GLN A 450 -2.38 -3.41 1.10
C GLN A 450 -1.79 -2.01 0.89
N HIS A 451 -2.66 -1.00 0.88
CA HIS A 451 -2.26 0.41 0.70
C HIS A 451 -2.62 1.30 1.88
N VAL A 452 -3.21 0.75 2.95
CA VAL A 452 -3.60 1.50 4.14
C VAL A 452 -3.00 0.84 5.38
N PHE A 453 -2.28 1.65 6.16
CA PHE A 453 -1.53 1.18 7.33
C PHE A 453 -1.80 2.07 8.53
N LYS A 454 -1.98 1.46 9.70
CA LYS A 454 -2.07 2.13 11.00
C LYS A 454 -1.21 1.35 11.97
N VAL A 455 0.00 1.82 12.20
CA VAL A 455 0.87 1.29 13.26
C VAL A 455 0.39 1.75 14.64
N LYS A 456 0.97 1.17 15.69
CA LYS A 456 0.64 1.49 17.08
C LYS A 456 1.03 2.91 17.48
N ASP A 457 2.25 3.30 17.12
CA ASP A 457 2.86 4.58 17.42
C ASP A 457 3.98 4.88 16.40
N MET A 458 4.60 6.07 16.53
CA MET A 458 5.62 6.53 15.60
C MET A 458 6.93 5.74 15.69
N GLU A 459 7.29 5.20 16.87
CA GLU A 459 8.50 4.39 17.03
C GLU A 459 8.36 3.09 16.23
N ASN A 460 7.19 2.45 16.31
CA ASN A 460 6.87 1.31 15.45
C ASN A 460 6.81 1.66 13.96
N LEU A 461 6.51 2.90 13.56
CA LEU A 461 6.60 3.31 12.16
C LEU A 461 8.05 3.39 11.69
N GLU A 462 8.93 4.00 12.50
CA GLU A 462 10.36 4.08 12.21
C GLU A 462 10.94 2.66 12.02
N ASP A 463 10.55 1.70 12.87
CA ASP A 463 10.94 0.28 12.75
C ASP A 463 10.57 -0.35 11.40
N VAL A 464 9.40 0.00 10.83
CA VAL A 464 8.99 -0.49 9.50
C VAL A 464 10.08 -0.17 8.49
N PHE A 465 10.47 1.11 8.38
CA PHE A 465 11.39 1.57 7.36
C PHE A 465 12.83 1.14 7.65
N TYR A 466 13.20 0.91 8.90
CA TYR A 466 14.48 0.26 9.23
C TYR A 466 14.52 -1.19 8.76
N GLN A 467 13.47 -1.96 8.99
CA GLN A 467 13.38 -3.35 8.51
C GLN A 467 13.46 -3.42 6.99
N MET A 468 12.85 -2.45 6.29
CA MET A 468 12.98 -2.35 4.84
C MET A 468 14.45 -2.26 4.39
N ILE A 469 15.30 -1.49 5.06
CA ILE A 469 16.72 -1.30 4.68
C ILE A 469 17.54 -2.59 4.88
N ASP A 470 17.25 -3.37 5.93
CA ASP A 470 18.01 -4.58 6.29
C ASP A 470 17.74 -5.80 5.36
N GLU A 471 16.61 -5.79 4.62
CA GLU A 471 16.28 -6.77 3.58
C GLU A 471 17.15 -6.59 2.31
N SER A 472 18.45 -6.79 2.47
CA SER A 472 19.46 -6.84 1.41
C SER A 472 19.51 -8.19 0.68
N GLN A 473 18.53 -9.07 0.89
CA GLN A 473 18.49 -10.41 0.33
C GLN A 473 17.51 -10.53 -0.85
N SER A 474 18.11 -10.48 -2.04
CA SER A 474 17.70 -11.18 -3.27
C SER A 474 16.31 -10.88 -3.87
N LEU A 475 16.24 -9.85 -4.72
CA LEU A 475 15.29 -9.84 -5.84
C LEU A 475 16.00 -10.39 -7.08
N SER A 476 15.90 -11.70 -7.31
CA SER A 476 16.15 -12.29 -8.63
C SER A 476 14.81 -12.40 -9.36
N LEU A 477 14.63 -11.55 -10.37
CA LEU A 477 13.40 -11.37 -11.13
C LEU A 477 13.04 -12.63 -11.93
N CYS A 478 11.78 -13.06 -11.88
CA CYS A 478 11.26 -14.19 -12.68
C CYS A 478 9.84 -13.91 -13.19
N GLY A 479 9.45 -14.50 -14.33
CA GLY A 479 8.08 -14.39 -14.85
C GLY A 479 7.69 -13.04 -15.48
N MET A 480 8.67 -12.19 -15.81
CA MET A 480 8.43 -10.92 -16.48
C MET A 480 8.24 -11.10 -17.99
N VAL A 481 7.38 -10.29 -18.61
CA VAL A 481 7.09 -10.34 -20.06
C VAL A 481 7.06 -8.95 -20.66
N TRP A 482 7.61 -8.82 -21.87
CA TRP A 482 7.64 -7.58 -22.64
C TRP A 482 6.68 -7.66 -23.84
N GLU A 483 5.58 -6.91 -23.80
CA GLU A 483 4.62 -6.83 -24.90
C GLU A 483 4.91 -5.60 -25.79
N HIS A 484 5.68 -5.81 -26.87
CA HIS A 484 6.03 -4.80 -27.89
C HIS A 484 5.29 -5.08 -29.22
N ARG A 485 4.78 -4.04 -29.93
CA ARG A 485 4.11 -4.20 -31.27
C ARG A 485 5.01 -4.78 -32.37
N LYS A 486 6.34 -4.65 -32.25
CA LYS A 486 7.37 -5.33 -33.07
C LYS A 486 8.11 -6.46 -32.32
N GLY A 487 7.64 -6.82 -31.11
CA GLY A 487 8.25 -7.86 -30.30
C GLY A 487 8.20 -9.18 -31.05
N THR A 488 9.34 -9.86 -31.14
CA THR A 488 9.38 -11.23 -31.64
C THR A 488 8.67 -12.15 -30.65
N ASP A 489 8.34 -13.38 -31.06
CA ASP A 489 7.74 -14.39 -30.16
C ASP A 489 8.54 -14.59 -28.86
N TYR A 490 9.83 -14.25 -28.83
CA TYR A 490 10.66 -14.38 -27.64
C TYR A 490 10.48 -13.25 -26.61
N HIS A 491 9.99 -12.08 -27.00
CA HIS A 491 9.73 -10.98 -26.03
C HIS A 491 8.46 -11.27 -25.21
N LYS A 492 7.48 -11.94 -25.83
CA LYS A 492 6.23 -12.37 -25.19
C LYS A 492 6.40 -13.60 -24.28
N GLN A 493 7.49 -14.34 -24.45
CA GLN A 493 7.87 -15.51 -23.66
C GLN A 493 9.41 -15.53 -23.46
N PRO A 494 9.99 -14.64 -22.65
CA PRO A 494 11.45 -14.52 -22.52
C PRO A 494 12.10 -15.72 -21.86
N TRP A 495 11.33 -16.50 -21.08
CA TRP A 495 11.78 -17.79 -20.56
C TRP A 495 11.84 -18.88 -21.62
N GLN A 496 11.27 -18.70 -22.82
CA GLN A 496 11.15 -19.79 -23.79
C GLN A 496 12.50 -20.16 -24.41
N ALA A 497 12.88 -21.43 -24.24
CA ALA A 497 14.04 -22.04 -24.85
C ALA A 497 13.61 -23.03 -25.93
N LYS A 498 14.29 -23.00 -27.08
CA LYS A 498 14.18 -24.05 -28.10
C LYS A 498 15.35 -25.01 -27.97
N ILE A 499 15.04 -26.29 -27.99
CA ILE A 499 16.01 -27.36 -27.80
C ILE A 499 15.99 -28.23 -29.05
N SER A 500 17.15 -28.42 -29.64
CA SER A 500 17.36 -29.19 -30.86
C SER A 500 18.33 -30.32 -30.57
N VAL A 501 17.95 -31.56 -30.89
CA VAL A 501 18.83 -32.73 -30.74
C VAL A 501 19.05 -33.37 -32.11
N ILE A 502 20.31 -33.46 -32.53
CA ILE A 502 20.68 -34.01 -33.83
C ILE A 502 21.11 -35.46 -33.66
N ARG A 503 20.32 -36.39 -34.20
CA ARG A 503 20.60 -37.83 -34.14
C ARG A 503 20.98 -38.35 -35.53
N PRO A 504 22.20 -38.89 -35.74
CA PRO A 504 22.71 -39.29 -37.06
C PRO A 504 21.78 -40.21 -37.88
N SER A 505 21.00 -41.06 -37.21
CA SER A 505 20.19 -42.10 -37.86
C SER A 505 18.68 -41.89 -37.69
N LYS A 506 18.25 -40.95 -36.84
CA LYS A 506 16.84 -40.75 -36.45
C LYS A 506 16.29 -39.36 -36.80
N GLY A 507 17.13 -38.48 -37.36
CA GLY A 507 16.74 -37.13 -37.75
C GLY A 507 16.90 -36.12 -36.61
N HIS A 508 16.07 -35.08 -36.64
CA HIS A 508 16.15 -33.93 -35.74
C HIS A 508 14.97 -33.95 -34.76
N GLU A 509 15.26 -34.03 -33.45
CA GLU A 509 14.27 -33.87 -32.40
C GLU A 509 14.15 -32.38 -32.03
N SER A 510 12.93 -31.87 -31.89
CA SER A 510 12.69 -30.47 -31.53
C SER A 510 11.81 -30.42 -30.29
N CYS A 511 12.37 -29.89 -29.21
CA CYS A 511 11.69 -29.70 -27.94
C CYS A 511 11.69 -28.24 -27.50
N MET A 512 10.88 -27.95 -26.49
CA MET A 512 10.79 -26.64 -25.85
C MET A 512 11.22 -26.75 -24.39
N GLY A 513 11.66 -25.64 -23.82
CA GLY A 513 12.00 -25.52 -22.40
C GLY A 513 11.72 -24.13 -21.86
N ALA A 514 11.92 -23.98 -20.55
CA ALA A 514 11.82 -22.71 -19.84
C ALA A 514 13.13 -22.42 -19.11
N VAL A 515 13.70 -21.23 -19.29
CA VAL A 515 14.81 -20.72 -18.48
C VAL A 515 14.30 -20.51 -17.05
N VAL A 516 14.95 -21.15 -16.08
CA VAL A 516 14.56 -21.09 -14.66
C VAL A 516 15.66 -20.48 -13.77
N SER A 517 16.87 -20.31 -14.32
CA SER A 517 17.96 -19.56 -13.70
C SER A 517 19.01 -19.20 -14.75
N GLU A 518 20.06 -18.50 -14.36
CA GLU A 518 21.12 -18.06 -15.26
C GLU A 518 21.90 -19.23 -15.89
N TYR A 519 21.78 -20.43 -15.32
CA TYR A 519 22.46 -21.64 -15.80
C TYR A 519 21.52 -22.77 -16.20
N PHE A 520 20.24 -22.71 -15.86
CA PHE A 520 19.35 -23.87 -16.01
C PHE A 520 18.15 -23.59 -16.90
N VAL A 521 17.90 -24.55 -17.80
CA VAL A 521 16.69 -24.64 -18.62
C VAL A 521 15.94 -25.91 -18.23
N LEU A 522 14.69 -25.76 -17.79
CA LEU A 522 13.76 -26.85 -17.51
C LEU A 522 13.08 -27.32 -18.79
N THR A 523 13.01 -28.63 -19.01
CA THR A 523 12.36 -29.24 -20.17
C THR A 523 11.86 -30.65 -19.83
N ALA A 524 11.26 -31.33 -20.81
CA ALA A 524 10.84 -32.72 -20.67
C ALA A 524 12.03 -33.68 -20.83
N ALA A 525 12.02 -34.78 -20.07
CA ALA A 525 13.08 -35.77 -20.08
C ALA A 525 13.11 -36.58 -21.39
N HIS A 526 11.95 -36.90 -21.95
CA HIS A 526 11.83 -37.71 -23.17
C HIS A 526 12.43 -37.07 -24.43
N CYS A 527 12.71 -35.76 -24.37
CA CYS A 527 13.44 -35.05 -25.42
C CYS A 527 14.84 -35.63 -25.65
N PHE A 528 15.39 -36.30 -24.64
CA PHE A 528 16.73 -36.86 -24.66
C PHE A 528 16.71 -38.36 -24.40
N THR A 529 17.78 -39.01 -24.83
CA THR A 529 18.11 -40.39 -24.52
C THR A 529 19.50 -40.44 -23.90
N VAL A 530 19.81 -41.50 -23.16
CA VAL A 530 21.14 -41.70 -22.54
C VAL A 530 22.26 -41.74 -23.59
N ASP A 531 21.92 -42.05 -24.85
CA ASP A 531 22.87 -42.10 -25.97
C ASP A 531 23.14 -40.73 -26.61
N ASP A 532 22.31 -39.71 -26.33
CA ASP A 532 22.48 -38.37 -26.87
C ASP A 532 23.66 -37.69 -26.15
N LYS A 533 24.65 -37.23 -26.93
CA LYS A 533 25.84 -36.56 -26.39
C LYS A 533 25.60 -35.06 -26.26
N GLU A 534 26.35 -34.41 -25.38
CA GLU A 534 26.18 -32.97 -25.09
C GLU A 534 26.35 -32.11 -26.34
N HIS A 535 27.30 -32.47 -27.22
CA HIS A 535 27.54 -31.72 -28.46
C HIS A 535 26.43 -31.86 -29.51
N SER A 536 25.61 -32.92 -29.42
CA SER A 536 24.43 -33.13 -30.28
C SER A 536 23.20 -32.36 -29.82
N ILE A 537 23.23 -31.76 -28.62
CA ILE A 537 22.15 -30.99 -28.04
C ILE A 537 22.48 -29.50 -28.18
N LYS A 538 21.54 -28.75 -28.74
CA LYS A 538 21.64 -27.31 -28.96
C LYS A 538 20.48 -26.61 -28.29
N VAL A 539 20.76 -25.56 -27.54
CA VAL A 539 19.75 -24.74 -26.86
C VAL A 539 19.81 -23.32 -27.41
N SER A 540 18.70 -22.79 -27.88
CA SER A 540 18.58 -21.39 -28.28
C SER A 540 17.54 -20.68 -27.42
N VAL A 541 17.86 -19.48 -26.97
CA VAL A 541 17.01 -18.61 -26.14
C VAL A 541 16.96 -17.22 -26.76
N GLY A 542 15.92 -16.44 -26.47
CA GLY A 542 15.82 -15.04 -26.93
C GLY A 542 15.71 -14.83 -28.45
N GLY A 543 15.59 -15.89 -29.24
CA GLY A 543 15.55 -15.79 -30.70
C GLY A 543 16.88 -15.50 -31.37
N GLU A 544 17.98 -15.64 -30.64
CA GLU A 544 19.31 -15.57 -31.21
C GLU A 544 19.53 -16.71 -32.21
N LYS A 545 20.25 -16.44 -33.30
CA LYS A 545 20.70 -17.48 -34.25
C LYS A 545 21.79 -18.38 -33.67
N ARG A 546 22.32 -18.05 -32.49
CA ARG A 546 23.43 -18.74 -31.87
C ARG A 546 22.92 -19.80 -30.90
N ASP A 547 23.31 -21.03 -31.13
CA ASP A 547 23.08 -22.11 -30.19
C ASP A 547 24.05 -22.02 -29.02
N LEU A 548 23.52 -22.17 -27.81
CA LEU A 548 24.27 -22.27 -26.57
C LEU A 548 24.78 -23.70 -26.37
N GLU A 549 26.01 -23.79 -25.85
CA GLU A 549 26.59 -25.06 -25.42
C GLU A 549 26.07 -25.45 -24.04
N ILE A 550 25.78 -26.73 -23.88
CA ILE A 550 25.35 -27.31 -22.61
C ILE A 550 26.54 -27.98 -21.91
N GLU A 551 26.49 -28.03 -20.57
CA GLU A 551 27.43 -28.75 -19.73
C GLU A 551 26.92 -30.18 -19.47
N VAL A 552 25.65 -30.34 -19.09
CA VAL A 552 25.05 -31.64 -18.75
C VAL A 552 23.52 -31.58 -18.80
N VAL A 553 22.86 -32.71 -19.06
CA VAL A 553 21.42 -32.92 -18.88
C VAL A 553 21.18 -33.74 -17.61
N LEU A 554 20.36 -33.24 -16.71
CA LEU A 554 19.99 -33.86 -15.45
C LEU A 554 18.57 -34.40 -15.55
N PHE A 555 18.43 -35.72 -15.71
CA PHE A 555 17.13 -36.39 -15.69
C PHE A 555 16.61 -36.52 -14.26
N HIS A 556 15.28 -36.45 -14.09
CA HIS A 556 14.69 -36.86 -12.82
C HIS A 556 15.04 -38.33 -12.51
N PRO A 557 15.48 -38.67 -11.29
CA PRO A 557 16.00 -40.01 -10.96
C PRO A 557 14.98 -41.14 -11.16
N ASN A 558 13.68 -40.82 -11.07
CA ASN A 558 12.59 -41.78 -11.27
C ASN A 558 12.10 -41.88 -12.73
N TYR A 559 12.66 -41.09 -13.65
CA TYR A 559 12.26 -41.12 -15.05
C TYR A 559 12.68 -42.45 -15.71
N ASN A 560 11.71 -43.18 -16.26
CA ASN A 560 11.97 -44.39 -17.03
C ASN A 560 10.88 -44.62 -18.08
N ILE A 561 11.14 -44.18 -19.32
CA ILE A 561 10.20 -44.27 -20.43
C ILE A 561 9.76 -45.71 -20.76
N ASN A 562 10.61 -46.70 -20.47
CA ASN A 562 10.32 -48.11 -20.72
C ASN A 562 9.83 -48.85 -19.47
N GLY A 563 9.61 -48.16 -18.35
CA GLY A 563 9.34 -48.76 -17.05
C GLY A 563 8.09 -49.62 -16.97
N LYS A 564 7.15 -49.46 -17.92
CA LYS A 564 5.92 -50.26 -18.03
C LYS A 564 5.77 -51.03 -19.34
N LYS A 565 6.87 -51.25 -20.06
CA LYS A 565 6.86 -51.95 -21.35
C LYS A 565 6.36 -53.40 -21.23
N GLU A 566 6.71 -54.09 -20.14
CA GLU A 566 6.24 -55.46 -19.85
C GLU A 566 4.73 -55.51 -19.56
N ALA A 567 4.13 -54.42 -19.08
CA ALA A 567 2.70 -54.27 -18.87
C ALA A 567 1.93 -53.84 -20.14
N GLY A 568 2.60 -53.86 -21.31
CA GLY A 568 2.02 -53.46 -22.59
C GLY A 568 1.89 -51.95 -22.79
N ILE A 569 2.54 -51.13 -21.97
CA ILE A 569 2.58 -49.67 -22.12
C ILE A 569 3.91 -49.29 -22.80
N PRO A 570 3.90 -48.90 -24.09
CA PRO A 570 5.15 -48.69 -24.84
C PRO A 570 5.99 -47.53 -24.33
N GLU A 571 5.35 -46.48 -23.81
CA GLU A 571 5.97 -45.25 -23.33
C GLU A 571 5.33 -44.81 -22.00
N PHE A 572 6.15 -44.62 -20.97
CA PHE A 572 5.72 -44.26 -19.62
C PHE A 572 6.34 -42.92 -19.19
N TYR A 573 5.57 -41.84 -19.34
CA TYR A 573 6.00 -40.45 -19.12
C TYR A 573 5.94 -39.98 -17.65
N ASP A 574 6.06 -40.91 -16.69
CA ASP A 574 6.12 -40.51 -15.28
C ASP A 574 7.47 -39.84 -14.96
N TYR A 575 7.43 -38.79 -14.16
CA TYR A 575 8.58 -37.91 -13.88
C TYR A 575 9.32 -37.41 -15.13
N ASP A 576 8.59 -37.10 -16.21
CA ASP A 576 9.13 -36.63 -17.48
C ASP A 576 9.63 -35.18 -17.42
N VAL A 577 10.65 -34.94 -16.59
CA VAL A 577 11.29 -33.64 -16.38
C VAL A 577 12.81 -33.78 -16.35
N ALA A 578 13.49 -32.83 -16.98
CA ALA A 578 14.94 -32.74 -17.00
C ALA A 578 15.41 -31.28 -16.92
N LEU A 579 16.59 -31.07 -16.34
CA LEU A 579 17.28 -29.78 -16.33
C LEU A 579 18.50 -29.83 -17.23
N ILE A 580 18.60 -28.88 -18.16
CA ILE A 580 19.80 -28.65 -18.94
C ILE A 580 20.63 -27.60 -18.21
N LYS A 581 21.87 -27.94 -17.85
CA LYS A 581 22.84 -26.97 -17.35
C LYS A 581 23.62 -26.38 -18.52
N LEU A 582 23.58 -25.06 -18.67
CA LEU A 582 24.32 -24.33 -19.68
C LEU A 582 25.78 -24.16 -19.27
N LYS A 583 26.69 -24.17 -20.24
CA LYS A 583 28.14 -24.02 -19.99
C LYS A 583 28.52 -22.58 -19.64
N ASN A 584 27.78 -21.62 -20.17
CA ASN A 584 27.96 -20.20 -19.90
C ASN A 584 26.72 -19.62 -19.22
N LYS A 585 26.96 -18.65 -18.34
CA LYS A 585 25.92 -17.88 -17.68
C LYS A 585 25.11 -17.11 -18.73
N LEU A 586 23.79 -17.26 -18.70
CA LEU A 586 22.88 -16.40 -19.44
C LEU A 586 22.99 -14.97 -18.90
N LYS A 587 22.97 -14.01 -19.81
CA LYS A 587 22.76 -12.61 -19.46
C LYS A 587 21.29 -12.31 -19.70
N TYR A 588 20.57 -11.98 -18.65
CA TYR A 588 19.25 -11.37 -18.79
C TYR A 588 19.46 -9.96 -19.34
N GLY A 589 18.85 -9.71 -20.49
CA GLY A 589 18.92 -8.44 -21.20
C GLY A 589 17.67 -7.62 -20.97
#